data_AF-A0A423HXL1-F1
#
_entry.id   AF-A0A423HXL1-F1
#
_cell.length_a   1.000
_cell.length_b   1.000
_cell.length_c   1.000
_cell.angle_alpha   90.00
_cell.angle_beta   90.00
_cell.angle_gamma   90.00
#
_symmetry.space_group_name_H-M   'P 1'
#
loop_
_entity.id
_entity.type
_entity.pdbx_description
1 polymer ?
#
loop_
_entity_poly.entity_id
_entity_poly.type
_entity_poly.pdbx_seq_one_letter_code
_entity_poly.pdbx_strand_id
1 'polypeptide(L)' 'MQNLNEYVNPPVFFSHALSYHQSAAMYAANMVRFQYTKESKTKFRRECLEHLKASLKGESV' A
#
# COMPACT_ATOMS: atom_id res chain seq x y z
N MET A 1 19.70 -20.47 -28.61
CA MET A 1 18.84 -19.33 -29.01
C MET A 1 17.39 -19.78 -28.98
N GLN A 2 16.64 -19.44 -27.92
CA GLN A 2 15.27 -18.91 -27.96
C GLN A 2 14.91 -18.46 -26.54
N ASN A 3 14.36 -17.26 -26.48
CA ASN A 3 14.09 -16.41 -25.33
C ASN A 3 12.59 -16.54 -25.04
N LEU A 4 12.16 -16.55 -23.78
CA LEU A 4 10.95 -15.83 -23.38
C LEU A 4 10.93 -15.74 -21.85
N ASN A 5 11.08 -14.52 -21.36
CA ASN A 5 10.70 -14.12 -20.01
C ASN A 5 9.31 -14.68 -19.67
N GLU A 6 9.25 -15.71 -18.83
CA GLU A 6 8.00 -16.09 -18.18
C GLU A 6 7.61 -14.92 -17.28
N TYR A 7 6.63 -14.17 -17.77
CA TYR A 7 5.94 -13.12 -17.05
C TYR A 7 5.44 -13.70 -15.74
N VAL A 8 6.18 -13.40 -14.68
CA VAL A 8 5.82 -13.63 -13.28
C VAL A 8 4.44 -13.02 -13.09
N ASN A 9 3.39 -13.84 -13.21
CA ASN A 9 2.10 -13.46 -12.70
C ASN A 9 2.26 -13.58 -11.18
N PRO A 10 2.36 -12.46 -10.44
CA PRO A 10 2.35 -12.56 -8.99
C PRO A 10 1.07 -13.30 -8.61
N PRO A 11 1.10 -14.23 -7.64
CA PRO A 11 -0.10 -14.93 -7.21
C PRO A 11 -1.19 -13.91 -6.96
N VAL A 12 -2.42 -14.16 -7.43
CA VAL A 12 -3.54 -13.20 -7.40
C VAL A 12 -3.75 -12.57 -6.01
N PHE A 13 -3.36 -13.28 -4.96
CA PHE A 13 -3.27 -12.82 -3.57
C PHE A 13 -2.37 -11.59 -3.35
N PHE A 14 -1.21 -11.50 -4.01
CA PHE A 14 -0.30 -10.35 -3.93
C PHE A 14 -0.88 -9.11 -4.60
N SER A 15 -1.57 -9.27 -5.74
CA SER A 15 -2.21 -8.16 -6.44
C SER A 15 -3.39 -7.58 -5.63
N HIS A 16 -4.18 -8.46 -4.99
CA HIS A 16 -5.25 -8.03 -4.09
C HIS A 16 -4.71 -7.33 -2.83
N ALA A 17 -3.64 -7.85 -2.23
CA ALA A 17 -2.98 -7.20 -1.10
C ALA A 17 -2.39 -5.83 -1.50
N LEU A 18 -1.74 -5.73 -2.66
CA LEU A 18 -1.16 -4.48 -3.17
C LEU A 18 -2.23 -3.40 -3.39
N SER A 19 -3.29 -3.73 -4.11
CA SER A 19 -4.40 -2.80 -4.37
C SER A 19 -5.11 -2.37 -3.08
N TYR A 20 -5.28 -3.28 -2.12
CA TYR A 20 -5.80 -2.96 -0.80
C TYR A 20 -4.91 -1.93 -0.08
N HIS A 21 -3.61 -2.21 0.04
CA HIS A 21 -2.69 -1.30 0.73
C HIS A 21 -2.61 0.07 0.03
N GLN A 22 -2.62 0.13 -1.29
CA GLN A 22 -2.67 1.40 -2.02
C GLN A 22 -3.95 2.19 -1.73
N SER A 23 -5.12 1.54 -1.76
CA SER A 23 -6.40 2.18 -1.46
C SER A 23 -6.45 2.72 -0.02
N ALA A 24 -5.95 1.94 0.95
CA ALA A 24 -5.89 2.31 2.35
C ALA A 24 -4.91 3.47 2.60
N ALA A 25 -3.75 3.47 1.94
CA ALA A 25 -2.80 4.58 2.00
C ALA A 25 -3.42 5.89 1.49
N MET A 26 -4.16 5.82 0.38
CA MET A 26 -4.84 6.99 -0.20
C MET A 26 -5.97 7.50 0.70
N TYR A 27 -6.74 6.58 1.30
CA TYR A 27 -7.76 6.94 2.28
C TYR A 27 -7.15 7.67 3.50
N ALA A 28 -6.09 7.10 4.09
CA ALA A 28 -5.42 7.69 5.23
C ALA A 28 -4.83 9.08 4.90
N ALA A 29 -4.25 9.25 3.71
CA ALA A 29 -3.75 10.55 3.24
C ALA A 29 -4.87 11.61 3.14
N ASN A 30 -6.05 11.22 2.64
CA ASN A 30 -7.21 12.12 2.59
C ASN A 30 -7.67 12.53 4.00
N MET A 31 -7.70 11.59 4.95
CA MET A 31 -8.08 11.89 6.33
C MET A 31 -7.15 12.93 6.97
N VAL A 32 -5.84 12.91 6.70
CA VAL A 32 -4.89 13.91 7.21
C VAL A 32 -5.30 15.35 6.87
N ARG A 33 -5.91 15.58 5.70
CA ARG A 33 -6.36 16.91 5.26
C ARG A 33 -7.54 17.43 6.08
N PHE A 34 -8.43 16.54 6.52
CA PHE A 34 -9.68 16.92 7.21
C PHE A 34 -9.59 16.88 8.73
N GLN A 35 -8.49 16.37 9.31
CA GLN A 35 -8.31 16.37 10.76
C GLN A 35 -7.83 17.72 11.30
N TYR A 36 -8.40 18.13 12.44
CA TYR A 36 -8.05 19.36 13.14
C TYR A 36 -6.94 19.16 14.18
N THR A 37 -6.87 18.00 14.84
CA THR A 37 -5.90 17.75 15.92
C THR A 37 -4.58 17.21 15.38
N LYS A 38 -3.48 17.57 16.05
CA LYS A 38 -2.13 17.07 15.74
C LYS A 38 -2.03 15.55 15.94
N GLU A 39 -2.70 15.02 16.96
CA GLU A 39 -2.72 13.59 17.26
C GLU A 39 -3.40 12.80 16.15
N SER A 40 -4.60 13.21 15.71
CA SER A 40 -5.28 12.53 14.60
C SER A 40 -4.48 12.62 13.30
N LYS A 41 -3.85 13.77 12.99
CA LYS A 41 -2.94 13.87 11.83
C LYS A 41 -1.75 12.90 11.93
N THR A 42 -1.21 12.72 13.12
CA THR A 42 -0.08 11.81 13.35
C THR A 42 -0.49 10.36 13.17
N LYS A 43 -1.68 9.98 13.69
CA LYS A 43 -2.25 8.64 13.49
C LYS A 43 -2.42 8.30 12.00
N PHE A 44 -3.11 9.15 11.23
CA PHE A 44 -3.35 8.88 9.81
C PHE A 44 -2.08 8.90 8.96
N ARG A 45 -1.08 9.73 9.31
CA ARG A 45 0.23 9.68 8.65
C ARG A 45 0.94 8.35 8.88
N ARG A 46 0.91 7.83 10.11
CA ARG A 46 1.50 6.52 10.42
C ARG A 46 0.82 5.41 9.62
N GLU A 47 -0.50 5.37 9.63
CA GLU A 47 -1.29 4.38 8.86
C GLU A 47 -0.97 4.48 7.35
N CYS A 48 -0.92 5.69 6.80
CA CYS A 48 -0.52 5.91 5.40
C CYS A 48 0.87 5.32 5.09
N LEU A 49 1.87 5.58 5.94
CA LEU A 49 3.22 5.07 5.76
C LEU A 49 3.31 3.55 5.92
N GLU A 50 2.53 2.95 6.82
CA GLU A 50 2.46 1.49 6.99
C GLU A 50 1.93 0.82 5.72
N HIS A 51 0.82 1.32 5.17
CA HIS A 51 0.25 0.80 3.93
C HIS A 51 1.16 1.05 2.71
N LEU A 52 1.86 2.19 2.64
CA LEU A 52 2.84 2.44 1.59
C LEU A 52 4.02 1.45 1.67
N LYS A 53 4.54 1.19 2.88
CA LYS A 53 5.62 0.21 3.07
C LYS A 53 5.17 -1.20 2.66
N ALA A 54 3.96 -1.60 3.04
CA ALA A 54 3.40 -2.90 2.65
C ALA A 54 3.24 -3.01 1.13
N SER A 55 2.80 -1.93 0.47
CA SER A 55 2.67 -1.87 -1.00
C SER A 55 4.04 -1.98 -1.71
N LEU A 56 5.07 -1.34 -1.15
CA LEU A 56 6.40 -1.27 -1.76
C LEU A 56 7.28 -2.50 -1.49
N LYS A 57 7.04 -3.22 -0.40
CA LYS A 57 7.84 -4.40 -0.03
C LYS A 57 7.51 -5.65 -0.84
N GLY A 58 6.30 -5.78 -1.41
CA GLY A 58 5.91 -6.99 -2.14
C GLY A 58 5.97 -8.29 -1.30
N GLU A 59 6.00 -8.20 0.03
CA GLU A 59 6.17 -9.31 0.98
C GLU A 59 4.86 -9.49 1.76
N SER A 60 4.12 -10.60 1.59
CA SER A 60 4.41 -11.93 2.16
C SER A 60 4.50 -11.86 3.70
N VAL A 61 3.34 -11.93 4.36
CA VAL A 61 3.26 -12.41 5.76
C VAL A 61 3.40 -13.92 5.73
#